data_AF-A0A965V4Y4-F1
#
_entry.id   AF-A0A965V4Y4-F1
#
_cell.length_a   1.000
_cell.length_b   1.000
_cell.length_c   1.000
_cell.angle_alpha   90.00
_cell.angle_beta   90.00
_cell.angle_gamma   90.00
#
_symmetry.space_group_name_H-M   'P 1'
#
loop_
_entity.id
_entity.type
_entity.pdbx_description
1 polymer ?
#
loop_
_entity_poly.entity_id
_entity_poly.type
_entity_poly.pdbx_seq_one_letter_code
_entity_poly.pdbx_strand_id
1 'polypeptide(L)'
;MKQAEKINALLGDVAFPLMGYFFWNWNFYFILLYFILDQVARTIFLPWRLKLTELNQTEKIKIIVKSSILLFSELFIIHFFLKVLISDIHFQKEILNFIHYSDMGIEQGYILLPLLILGEWLRMKQDLKTGLVGSKQLNNLERNRNLSFFRISFFSFFLGLQFWTPLKESIMIFVFFLFISVLVFYPFKIRSSNSKT
;
A
#
# COMPACT_ATOMS: atom_id res chain seq x y z
N MET A 1 9.50 -14.10 -2.11
CA MET A 1 9.80 -13.44 -0.83
C MET A 1 10.43 -14.44 0.11
N LYS A 2 11.46 -14.02 0.83
CA LYS A 2 11.96 -14.79 1.97
C LYS A 2 10.94 -14.72 3.10
N GLN A 3 10.96 -15.69 4.03
CA GLN A 3 10.01 -15.74 5.15
C GLN A 3 10.01 -14.44 5.98
N ALA A 4 11.19 -13.88 6.26
CA ALA A 4 11.33 -12.62 7.00
C ALA A 4 10.62 -11.43 6.32
N GLU A 5 10.63 -11.36 4.98
CA GLU A 5 9.93 -10.28 4.26
C GLU A 5 8.41 -10.41 4.37
N LYS A 6 7.89 -11.65 4.39
CA LYS A 6 6.45 -11.90 4.58
C LYS A 6 6.02 -11.50 5.99
N ILE A 7 6.82 -11.84 6.99
CA ILE A 7 6.57 -11.45 8.38
C ILE A 7 6.57 -9.93 8.53
N ASN A 8 7.57 -9.25 7.98
CA ASN A 8 7.64 -7.78 8.02
C ASN A 8 6.43 -7.13 7.31
N ALA A 9 5.99 -7.70 6.18
CA ALA A 9 4.78 -7.22 5.50
C ALA A 9 3.52 -7.43 6.33
N LEU A 10 3.34 -8.60 6.97
CA LEU A 10 2.20 -8.84 7.86
C LEU A 10 2.21 -7.91 9.07
N LEU A 11 3.38 -7.67 9.68
CA LEU A 11 3.49 -6.76 10.82
C LEU A 11 3.12 -5.31 10.43
N GLY A 12 3.68 -4.81 9.33
CA GLY A 12 3.46 -3.42 8.90
C GLY A 12 2.09 -3.19 8.26
N ASP A 13 1.65 -4.09 7.38
CA ASP A 13 0.47 -3.87 6.55
C ASP A 13 -0.82 -4.41 7.21
N VAL A 14 -0.72 -5.35 8.16
CA VAL A 14 -1.88 -6.02 8.79
C VAL A 14 -1.93 -5.80 10.29
N ALA A 15 -0.87 -6.16 11.03
CA ALA A 15 -0.88 -6.11 12.48
C ALA A 15 -0.99 -4.66 12.99
N PHE A 16 -0.26 -3.73 12.38
CA PHE A 16 -0.27 -2.34 12.82
C PHE A 16 -1.65 -1.66 12.64
N PRO A 17 -2.34 -1.74 11.47
CA PRO A 17 -3.69 -1.19 11.37
C PRO A 17 -4.73 -1.95 12.19
N LEU A 18 -4.55 -3.26 12.44
CA LEU A 18 -5.39 -4.00 13.38
C LEU A 18 -5.23 -3.47 14.80
N MET A 19 -4.01 -3.14 15.23
CA MET A 19 -3.80 -2.46 16.51
C MET A 19 -4.51 -1.11 16.54
N GLY A 20 -4.45 -0.35 15.46
CA GLY A 20 -5.22 0.89 15.34
C GLY A 20 -6.72 0.69 15.48
N TYR A 21 -7.27 -0.36 14.89
CA TYR A 21 -8.68 -0.70 15.03
C TYR A 21 -9.06 -1.07 16.48
N PHE A 22 -8.31 -1.97 17.12
CA PHE A 22 -8.67 -2.51 18.43
C PHE A 22 -8.29 -1.61 19.61
N PHE A 23 -7.19 -0.85 19.52
CA PHE A 23 -6.66 -0.06 20.63
C PHE A 23 -6.85 1.44 20.44
N TRP A 24 -6.83 1.93 19.20
CA TRP A 24 -6.89 3.38 18.89
C TRP A 24 -8.20 3.79 18.20
N ASN A 25 -9.22 2.94 18.25
CA ASN A 25 -10.56 3.17 17.67
C ASN A 25 -10.53 3.66 16.21
N TRP A 26 -9.57 3.19 15.41
CA TRP A 26 -9.51 3.57 14.00
C TRP A 26 -10.78 3.12 13.29
N ASN A 27 -11.46 4.07 12.65
CA ASN A 27 -12.50 3.75 11.69
C ASN A 27 -11.87 3.18 10.40
N PHE A 28 -12.71 2.67 9.51
CA PHE A 28 -12.27 2.08 8.26
C PHE A 28 -11.54 3.09 7.36
N TYR A 29 -11.92 4.38 7.41
CA TYR A 29 -11.22 5.41 6.66
C TYR A 29 -9.79 5.62 7.16
N PHE A 30 -9.56 5.61 8.48
CA PHE A 30 -8.23 5.72 9.08
C PHE A 30 -7.33 4.55 8.68
N ILE A 31 -7.87 3.33 8.67
CA ILE A 31 -7.17 2.13 8.19
C ILE A 31 -6.77 2.30 6.71
N LEU A 32 -7.69 2.78 5.88
CA LEU A 32 -7.43 3.02 4.46
C LEU A 32 -6.47 4.19 4.21
N LEU A 33 -6.50 5.22 5.05
CA LEU A 33 -5.53 6.32 5.00
C LEU A 33 -4.12 5.83 5.32
N TYR A 34 -3.94 5.04 6.38
CA TYR A 34 -2.65 4.41 6.66
C TYR A 34 -2.16 3.59 5.47
N PHE A 35 -3.05 2.74 4.91
CA PHE A 35 -2.74 1.93 3.73
C PHE A 35 -2.32 2.78 2.54
N ILE A 36 -3.05 3.86 2.26
CA ILE A 36 -2.75 4.81 1.17
C ILE A 36 -1.40 5.49 1.40
N LEU A 37 -1.13 5.97 2.61
CA LEU A 37 0.12 6.65 2.94
C LEU A 37 1.33 5.73 2.75
N ASP A 38 1.21 4.45 3.10
CA ASP A 38 2.24 3.43 2.79
C ASP A 38 2.45 3.28 1.27
N GLN A 39 1.38 3.23 0.46
CA GLN A 39 1.54 3.17 -1.02
C GLN A 39 2.14 4.46 -1.61
N VAL A 40 1.80 5.62 -1.05
CA VAL A 40 2.39 6.91 -1.42
C VAL A 40 3.88 6.91 -1.10
N ALA A 41 4.26 6.50 0.12
CA ALA A 41 5.67 6.40 0.52
C ALA A 41 6.46 5.50 -0.43
N ARG A 42 5.94 4.30 -0.75
CA ARG A 42 6.56 3.38 -1.73
C ARG A 42 6.81 4.03 -3.09
N THR A 43 5.86 4.82 -3.56
CA THR A 43 5.92 5.48 -4.87
C THR A 43 6.89 6.65 -4.85
N ILE A 44 6.93 7.43 -3.75
CA ILE A 44 7.91 8.51 -3.54
C ILE A 44 9.33 7.94 -3.52
N PHE A 45 9.55 6.79 -2.88
CA PHE A 45 10.88 6.16 -2.79
C PHE A 45 11.31 5.39 -4.06
N LEU A 46 10.40 5.20 -5.02
CA LEU A 46 10.67 4.45 -6.26
C LEU A 46 11.85 4.99 -7.08
N PRO A 47 12.02 6.32 -7.30
CA PRO A 47 13.17 6.84 -8.05
C PRO A 47 14.51 6.46 -7.42
N TRP A 48 14.61 6.49 -6.08
CA TRP A 48 15.82 6.05 -5.38
C TRP A 48 16.08 4.55 -5.57
N ARG A 49 15.03 3.72 -5.52
CA ARG A 49 15.14 2.28 -5.76
C ARG A 49 15.57 1.96 -7.20
N LEU A 50 15.10 2.75 -8.17
CA LEU A 50 15.47 2.59 -9.57
C LEU A 50 16.92 2.99 -9.86
N LYS A 51 17.53 3.89 -9.08
CA LYS A 51 18.98 4.19 -9.19
C LYS A 51 19.84 2.95 -8.96
N LEU A 52 19.33 1.96 -8.22
CA LEU A 52 20.00 0.68 -7.93
C LEU A 52 19.79 -0.36 -9.05
N THR A 53 19.26 0.05 -10.21
CA THR A 53 19.03 -0.85 -11.35
C THR A 53 19.84 -0.40 -12.56
N GLU A 54 20.23 -1.36 -13.39
CA GLU A 54 20.99 -1.17 -14.64
C GLU A 54 20.12 -0.62 -15.79
N LEU A 55 18.85 -0.31 -15.54
CA LEU A 55 17.95 0.25 -16.54
C LEU A 55 18.44 1.59 -17.09
N ASN A 56 18.11 1.84 -18.35
CA ASN A 56 18.32 3.16 -18.94
C ASN A 56 17.32 4.20 -18.37
N GLN A 57 17.59 5.48 -18.61
CA GLN A 57 16.79 6.57 -18.05
C GLN A 57 15.33 6.54 -18.54
N THR A 58 15.12 6.19 -19.81
CA THR A 58 13.78 6.12 -20.42
C THR A 58 12.91 5.04 -19.78
N GLU A 59 13.47 3.87 -19.48
CA GLU A 59 12.79 2.77 -18.79
C GLU A 59 12.45 3.15 -17.36
N LYS A 60 13.37 3.82 -16.64
CA LYS A 60 13.13 4.31 -15.29
C LYS A 60 11.93 5.27 -15.25
N ILE A 61 11.88 6.23 -16.19
CA ILE A 61 10.76 7.18 -16.31
C ILE A 61 9.45 6.43 -16.60
N LYS A 62 9.45 5.47 -17.54
CA LYS A 62 8.25 4.66 -17.86
C LYS A 62 7.72 3.93 -16.62
N ILE A 63 8.60 3.33 -15.80
CA ILE A 63 8.20 2.63 -14.58
C ILE A 63 7.62 3.60 -13.55
N ILE A 64 8.24 4.78 -13.36
CA ILE A 64 7.76 5.81 -12.43
C ILE A 64 6.37 6.27 -12.88
N VAL A 65 6.21 6.69 -14.13
CA VAL A 65 4.93 7.19 -14.67
C VAL A 65 3.83 6.13 -14.52
N LYS A 66 4.11 4.88 -14.90
CA LYS A 66 3.14 3.80 -14.77
C LYS A 66 2.73 3.53 -13.32
N SER A 67 3.69 3.56 -12.40
CA SER A 67 3.42 3.36 -10.96
C SER A 67 2.62 4.52 -10.38
N SER A 68 2.93 5.76 -10.76
CA SER A 68 2.17 6.94 -10.36
C SER A 68 0.74 6.90 -10.88
N ILE A 69 0.50 6.53 -12.14
CA ILE A 69 -0.86 6.40 -12.70
C ILE A 69 -1.67 5.36 -11.91
N LEU A 70 -1.06 4.22 -11.56
CA LEU A 70 -1.73 3.20 -10.76
C LEU A 70 -2.04 3.69 -9.35
N LEU A 71 -1.10 4.38 -8.70
CA LEU A 71 -1.35 5.00 -7.40
C LEU A 71 -2.51 6.00 -7.46
N PHE A 72 -2.55 6.89 -8.47
CA PHE A 72 -3.66 7.83 -8.63
C PHE A 72 -4.99 7.13 -8.89
N SER A 73 -4.97 6.03 -9.62
CA SER A 73 -6.16 5.20 -9.87
C SER A 73 -6.64 4.51 -8.59
N GLU A 74 -5.73 3.99 -7.77
CA GLU A 74 -6.01 3.43 -6.44
C GLU A 74 -6.59 4.49 -5.50
N LEU A 75 -5.97 5.67 -5.44
CA LEU A 75 -6.47 6.80 -4.65
C LEU A 75 -7.89 7.16 -5.07
N PHE A 76 -8.11 7.32 -6.37
CA PHE A 76 -9.42 7.69 -6.90
C PHE A 76 -10.49 6.66 -6.56
N ILE A 77 -10.24 5.36 -6.81
CA ILE A 77 -11.24 4.32 -6.56
C ILE A 77 -11.54 4.16 -5.06
N ILE A 78 -10.53 4.27 -4.20
CA ILE A 78 -10.72 4.17 -2.74
C ILE A 78 -11.55 5.35 -2.23
N HIS A 79 -11.21 6.58 -2.62
CA HIS A 79 -11.97 7.76 -2.19
C HIS A 79 -13.40 7.74 -2.76
N PHE A 80 -13.58 7.31 -4.00
CA PHE A 80 -14.92 7.18 -4.56
C PHE A 80 -15.74 6.12 -3.82
N PHE A 81 -15.15 4.97 -3.53
CA PHE A 81 -15.76 3.93 -2.72
C PHE A 81 -16.18 4.44 -1.34
N LEU A 82 -15.30 5.17 -0.66
CA LEU A 82 -15.60 5.75 0.65
C LEU A 82 -16.71 6.79 0.60
N LYS A 83 -16.80 7.58 -0.47
CA LYS A 83 -17.89 8.56 -0.65
C LYS A 83 -19.25 7.88 -0.81
N VAL A 84 -19.29 6.69 -1.43
CA VAL A 84 -20.51 5.89 -1.57
C VAL A 84 -20.84 5.14 -0.28
N LEU A 85 -19.82 4.64 0.43
CA LEU A 85 -19.99 3.94 1.71
C LEU A 85 -20.44 4.90 2.83
N ILE A 86 -19.86 6.11 2.87
CA ILE A 86 -20.09 7.15 3.88
C ILE A 86 -20.45 8.44 3.14
N SER A 87 -21.75 8.65 2.89
CA SER A 87 -22.25 9.75 2.05
C SER A 87 -21.79 11.14 2.53
N ASP A 88 -21.68 11.33 3.85
CA ASP A 88 -21.36 12.62 4.47
C ASP A 88 -19.87 12.80 4.79
N ILE A 89 -19.00 11.96 4.20
CA ILE A 89 -17.56 12.06 4.45
C ILE A 89 -16.98 13.38 3.92
N HIS A 90 -16.23 14.06 4.80
CA HIS A 90 -15.43 15.24 4.49
C HIS A 90 -13.94 14.88 4.54
N PHE A 91 -13.39 14.43 3.41
CA PHE A 91 -12.04 13.85 3.33
C PHE A 91 -10.95 14.70 3.95
N GLN A 92 -10.94 16.02 3.70
CA GLN A 92 -9.91 16.91 4.25
C GLN A 92 -9.95 16.95 5.78
N LYS A 93 -11.16 17.05 6.36
CA LYS A 93 -11.34 17.03 7.81
C LYS A 93 -10.88 15.70 8.38
N GLU A 94 -11.25 14.60 7.75
CA GLU A 94 -10.87 13.27 8.21
C GLU A 94 -9.36 12.99 8.09
N ILE A 95 -8.68 13.51 7.07
CA ILE A 95 -7.21 13.45 6.96
C ILE A 95 -6.55 14.23 8.10
N LEU A 96 -7.03 15.44 8.38
CA LEU A 96 -6.52 16.24 9.50
C LEU A 96 -6.80 15.55 10.84
N ASN A 97 -8.00 14.99 11.01
CA ASN A 97 -8.37 14.21 12.18
C ASN A 97 -7.43 13.00 12.33
N PHE A 98 -7.07 12.33 11.24
CA PHE A 98 -6.11 11.23 11.27
C PHE A 98 -4.72 11.71 11.69
N ILE A 99 -4.19 12.78 11.11
CA ILE A 99 -2.84 13.26 11.44
C ILE A 99 -2.77 13.73 12.91
N HIS A 100 -3.77 14.50 13.34
CA HIS A 100 -3.84 15.08 14.68
C HIS A 100 -4.57 14.19 15.69
N TYR A 101 -4.89 12.94 15.34
CA TYR A 101 -5.53 12.02 16.27
C TYR A 101 -4.57 11.79 17.43
N SER A 102 -4.95 12.28 18.61
CA SER A 102 -4.12 12.16 19.81
C SER A 102 -4.63 11.01 20.64
N ASP A 103 -3.78 10.00 20.80
CA ASP A 103 -3.96 8.97 21.81
C ASP A 103 -2.74 9.02 22.76
N MET A 104 -2.99 8.86 24.05
CA MET A 104 -1.96 9.00 25.10
C MET A 104 -1.23 10.36 25.13
N GLY A 105 -1.83 11.41 24.56
CA GLY A 105 -1.30 12.79 24.58
C GLY A 105 -0.30 13.13 23.48
N ILE A 106 -0.04 12.22 22.53
CA ILE A 106 0.80 12.46 21.35
C ILE A 106 -0.06 12.29 20.10
N GLU A 107 -0.02 13.27 19.20
CA GLU A 107 -0.67 13.15 17.90
C GLU A 107 0.01 12.06 17.06
N GLN A 108 -0.78 11.10 16.59
CA GLN A 108 -0.26 9.91 15.93
C GLN A 108 0.54 10.24 14.67
N GLY A 109 0.24 11.35 13.98
CA GLY A 109 0.97 11.79 12.79
C GLY A 109 2.48 11.97 13.03
N TYR A 110 2.88 12.42 14.23
CA TYR A 110 4.28 12.56 14.61
C TYR A 110 5.02 11.22 14.71
N ILE A 111 4.30 10.13 14.97
CA ILE A 111 4.88 8.78 15.07
C ILE A 111 4.74 8.05 13.74
N LEU A 112 3.55 8.09 13.13
CA LEU A 112 3.19 7.35 11.93
C LEU A 112 3.99 7.79 10.70
N LEU A 113 4.09 9.09 10.43
CA LEU A 113 4.74 9.57 9.21
C LEU A 113 6.25 9.23 9.20
N PRO A 114 7.01 9.46 10.29
CA PRO A 114 8.39 8.98 10.35
C PRO A 114 8.52 7.46 10.24
N LEU A 115 7.58 6.70 10.83
CA LEU A 115 7.61 5.24 10.78
C LEU A 115 7.42 4.72 9.35
N LEU A 116 6.53 5.32 8.57
CA LEU A 116 6.32 4.98 7.16
C LEU A 116 7.58 5.24 6.32
N ILE A 117 8.22 6.40 6.53
CA ILE A 117 9.47 6.76 5.85
C ILE A 117 10.60 5.79 6.25
N LEU A 118 10.73 5.51 7.55
CA LEU A 118 11.72 4.58 8.08
C LEU A 118 11.51 3.16 7.53
N GLY A 119 10.25 2.73 7.41
CA GLY A 119 9.88 1.44 6.83
C GLY A 119 10.39 1.27 5.41
N GLU A 120 10.19 2.27 4.55
CA GLU A 120 10.69 2.23 3.18
C GLU A 120 12.23 2.32 3.11
N TRP A 121 12.86 3.11 3.98
CA TRP A 121 14.32 3.16 4.08
C TRP A 121 14.93 1.81 4.48
N LEU A 122 14.36 1.15 5.50
CA LEU A 122 14.80 -0.18 5.95
C LEU A 122 14.60 -1.23 4.86
N ARG A 123 13.49 -1.17 4.12
CA ARG A 123 13.20 -2.06 3.00
C ARG A 123 14.24 -1.90 1.89
N MET A 124 14.61 -0.68 1.55
CA MET A 124 15.70 -0.41 0.59
C MET A 124 17.05 -0.96 1.07
N LYS A 125 17.39 -0.75 2.35
CA LYS A 125 18.64 -1.27 2.94
C LYS A 125 18.65 -2.81 2.90
N GLN A 126 17.50 -3.44 3.09
CA GLN A 126 17.35 -4.89 2.97
C GLN A 126 17.48 -5.38 1.53
N ASP A 127 16.86 -4.68 0.55
CA ASP A 127 17.02 -4.98 -0.88
C ASP A 127 18.50 -4.97 -1.28
N LEU A 128 19.26 -3.95 -0.82
CA LEU A 128 20.71 -3.85 -1.02
C LEU A 128 21.48 -5.01 -0.39
N LYS A 129 21.23 -5.30 0.91
CA LYS A 129 21.90 -6.39 1.64
C LYS A 129 21.66 -7.77 1.04
N THR A 130 20.50 -7.97 0.42
CA THR A 130 20.11 -9.26 -0.16
C THR A 130 20.53 -9.44 -1.61
N GLY A 131 21.23 -8.45 -2.19
CA GLY A 131 21.66 -8.48 -3.59
C GLY A 131 20.47 -8.45 -4.56
N LEU A 132 19.33 -7.88 -4.15
CA LEU A 132 18.18 -7.62 -5.02
C LEU A 132 18.49 -6.38 -5.87
N VAL A 133 19.55 -6.47 -6.68
CA VAL A 133 20.01 -5.44 -7.61
C VAL A 133 19.68 -5.91 -9.03
N GLY A 134 19.40 -4.99 -9.94
CA GLY A 134 19.11 -5.32 -11.34
C GLY A 134 17.79 -6.11 -11.53
N SER A 135 17.86 -7.31 -12.12
CA SER A 135 16.69 -8.07 -12.59
C SER A 135 15.74 -8.53 -11.48
N LYS A 136 16.25 -8.85 -10.28
CA LYS A 136 15.39 -9.22 -9.14
C LYS A 136 14.61 -8.03 -8.59
N GLN A 137 15.19 -6.83 -8.65
CA GLN A 137 14.50 -5.58 -8.27
C GLN A 137 13.34 -5.31 -9.24
N LEU A 138 13.57 -5.51 -10.53
CA LEU A 138 12.53 -5.38 -11.55
C LEU A 138 11.35 -6.33 -11.29
N ASN A 139 11.62 -7.59 -10.98
CA ASN A 139 10.57 -8.55 -10.65
C ASN A 139 9.74 -8.14 -9.43
N ASN A 140 10.38 -7.55 -8.41
CA ASN A 140 9.68 -7.01 -7.25
C ASN A 140 8.80 -5.80 -7.61
N LEU A 141 9.28 -4.91 -8.49
CA LEU A 141 8.50 -3.77 -8.98
C LEU A 141 7.32 -4.23 -9.83
N GLU A 142 7.50 -5.23 -10.70
CA GLU A 142 6.42 -5.82 -11.46
C GLU A 142 5.40 -6.49 -10.57
N ARG A 143 5.85 -7.21 -9.53
CA ARG A 143 4.95 -7.78 -8.53
C ARG A 143 4.12 -6.71 -7.84
N ASN A 144 4.74 -5.64 -7.35
CA ASN A 144 4.03 -4.54 -6.71
C ASN A 144 2.98 -3.92 -7.64
N ARG A 145 3.33 -3.77 -8.92
CA ARG A 145 2.40 -3.30 -9.96
C ARG A 145 1.20 -4.23 -10.15
N ASN A 146 1.40 -5.54 -10.09
CA ASN A 146 0.29 -6.49 -10.20
C ASN A 146 -0.57 -6.52 -8.94
N LEU A 147 0.05 -6.34 -7.76
CA LEU A 147 -0.70 -6.13 -6.52
C LEU A 147 -1.57 -4.87 -6.60
N SER A 148 -1.08 -3.77 -7.19
CA SER A 148 -1.90 -2.57 -7.46
C SER A 148 -3.16 -2.90 -8.25
N PHE A 149 -3.06 -3.69 -9.33
CA PHE A 149 -4.24 -4.11 -10.08
C PHE A 149 -5.21 -4.93 -9.24
N PHE A 150 -4.73 -5.89 -8.44
CA PHE A 150 -5.60 -6.64 -7.53
C PHE A 150 -6.34 -5.74 -6.53
N ARG A 151 -5.66 -4.71 -6.00
CA ARG A 151 -6.30 -3.75 -5.08
C ARG A 151 -7.35 -2.90 -5.77
N ILE A 152 -7.05 -2.38 -6.96
CA ILE A 152 -8.03 -1.64 -7.77
C ILE A 152 -9.24 -2.54 -8.05
N SER A 153 -9.03 -3.77 -8.49
CA SER A 153 -10.11 -4.73 -8.74
C SER A 153 -10.93 -5.02 -7.48
N PHE A 154 -10.28 -5.18 -6.33
CA PHE A 154 -10.94 -5.36 -5.04
C PHE A 154 -11.87 -4.17 -4.72
N PHE A 155 -11.36 -2.94 -4.74
CA PHE A 155 -12.18 -1.77 -4.43
C PHE A 155 -13.27 -1.50 -5.47
N SER A 156 -12.99 -1.72 -6.76
CA SER A 156 -14.01 -1.61 -7.81
C SER A 156 -15.14 -2.64 -7.64
N PHE A 157 -14.81 -3.87 -7.26
CA PHE A 157 -15.81 -4.90 -6.98
C PHE A 157 -16.69 -4.52 -5.79
N PHE A 158 -16.09 -4.09 -4.68
CA PHE A 158 -16.83 -3.68 -3.49
C PHE A 158 -17.63 -2.38 -3.70
N LEU A 159 -17.15 -1.47 -4.53
CA LEU A 159 -17.92 -0.31 -4.97
C LEU A 159 -19.18 -0.76 -5.74
N GLY A 160 -19.06 -1.68 -6.68
CA GLY A 160 -20.22 -2.25 -7.38
C GLY A 160 -21.21 -2.91 -6.43
N LEU A 161 -20.72 -3.71 -5.48
CA LEU A 161 -21.55 -4.35 -4.45
C LEU A 161 -22.26 -3.34 -3.56
N GLN A 162 -21.58 -2.26 -3.15
CA GLN A 162 -22.14 -1.24 -2.27
C GLN A 162 -23.39 -0.57 -2.86
N PHE A 163 -23.46 -0.42 -4.18
CA PHE A 163 -24.66 0.11 -4.86
C PHE A 163 -25.87 -0.83 -4.76
N TRP A 164 -25.65 -2.15 -4.63
CA TRP A 164 -26.71 -3.16 -4.62
C TRP A 164 -27.09 -3.54 -3.19
N THR A 165 -26.12 -3.56 -2.28
CA THR A 165 -26.30 -3.96 -0.89
C THR A 165 -25.38 -3.12 -0.01
N PRO A 166 -25.92 -2.20 0.81
CA PRO A 166 -25.11 -1.41 1.72
C PRO A 166 -24.34 -2.30 2.70
N LEU A 167 -23.01 -2.25 2.62
CA LEU A 167 -22.13 -3.04 3.47
C LEU A 167 -21.86 -2.29 4.77
N LYS A 168 -21.87 -3.04 5.88
CA LYS A 168 -21.47 -2.51 7.19
C LYS A 168 -19.96 -2.31 7.22
N GLU A 169 -19.53 -1.24 7.86
CA GLU A 169 -18.11 -0.89 8.00
C GLU A 169 -17.27 -2.02 8.62
N SER A 170 -17.77 -2.68 9.67
CA SER A 170 -17.05 -3.79 10.32
C SER A 170 -16.79 -4.98 9.40
N ILE A 171 -17.74 -5.27 8.48
CA ILE A 171 -17.57 -6.31 7.47
C ILE A 171 -16.47 -5.89 6.48
N MET A 172 -16.47 -4.62 6.06
CA MET A 172 -15.45 -4.10 5.16
C MET A 172 -14.05 -4.13 5.77
N ILE A 173 -13.92 -3.79 7.05
CA ILE A 173 -12.65 -3.89 7.78
C ILE A 173 -12.15 -5.33 7.78
N PHE A 174 -13.00 -6.29 8.18
CA PHE A 174 -12.63 -7.70 8.22
C PHE A 174 -12.20 -8.24 6.84
N VAL A 175 -13.01 -7.96 5.82
CA VAL A 175 -12.74 -8.41 4.44
C VAL A 175 -11.47 -7.75 3.89
N PHE A 176 -11.25 -6.48 4.18
CA PHE A 176 -10.02 -5.78 3.78
C PHE A 176 -8.78 -6.42 4.41
N PHE A 177 -8.80 -6.71 5.72
CA PHE A 177 -7.69 -7.38 6.41
C PHE A 177 -7.42 -8.79 5.88
N LEU A 178 -8.49 -9.54 5.60
CA LEU A 178 -8.36 -10.85 4.96
C LEU A 178 -7.69 -10.72 3.58
N PHE A 179 -8.15 -9.77 2.78
CA PHE A 179 -7.63 -9.52 1.43
C PHE A 179 -6.14 -9.18 1.44
N ILE A 180 -5.72 -8.20 2.24
CA ILE A 180 -4.29 -7.82 2.32
C ILE A 180 -3.43 -8.96 2.87
N SER A 181 -3.94 -9.75 3.82
CA SER A 181 -3.25 -10.93 4.34
C SER A 181 -3.01 -11.96 3.22
N VAL A 182 -4.02 -12.23 2.39
CA VAL A 182 -3.91 -13.13 1.23
C VAL A 182 -2.91 -12.60 0.20
N LEU A 183 -2.90 -11.29 -0.07
CA LEU A 183 -1.97 -10.67 -1.01
C LEU A 183 -0.50 -10.89 -0.64
N VAL A 184 -0.17 -10.93 0.67
CA VAL A 184 1.21 -11.22 1.13
C VAL A 184 1.69 -12.59 0.67
N PHE A 185 0.79 -13.58 0.65
CA PHE A 185 1.11 -14.96 0.27
C PHE A 185 0.96 -15.26 -1.22
N TYR A 186 0.33 -14.38 -1.99
CA TYR A 186 0.08 -14.60 -3.41
C TYR A 186 1.39 -14.85 -4.20
N PRO A 187 1.55 -16.04 -4.81
CA PRO A 187 2.77 -16.38 -5.53
C PRO A 187 2.83 -15.62 -6.85
N PHE A 188 3.92 -14.90 -7.09
CA PHE A 188 4.13 -14.21 -8.37
C PHE A 188 5.06 -15.02 -9.27
N LYS A 189 4.61 -15.35 -10.49
CA LYS A 189 5.42 -16.07 -11.48
C LYS A 189 6.51 -15.13 -11.98
N ILE A 190 7.76 -15.43 -11.66
CA ILE A 190 8.92 -14.67 -12.14
C ILE A 190 8.99 -14.89 -13.66
N ARG A 191 8.94 -13.81 -14.44
CA ARG A 191 9.26 -13.90 -15.86
C ARG A 191 10.77 -14.05 -15.96
N SER A 192 11.23 -15.26 -16.30
CA SER A 192 12.61 -15.47 -16.71
C SER A 192 12.91 -14.51 -17.85
N SER A 193 13.75 -13.50 -17.58
CA SER A 193 14.39 -12.74 -18.64
C SER A 193 15.29 -13.73 -19.37
N ASN A 194 14.87 -14.19 -20.54
CA ASN A 194 15.81 -14.78 -21.47
C ASN A 194 16.84 -13.70 -21.77
N SER A 195 18.06 -13.89 -21.29
CA SER A 195 19.24 -13.21 -21.80
C SER A 195 19.33 -13.53 -23.29
N LYS A 196 18.83 -12.63 -24.14
CA LYS A 196 19.20 -12.64 -25.54
C LYS A 196 20.54 -11.92 -25.60
N THR A 197 21.58 -12.76 -25.69
CA THR A 197 22.89 -12.51 -26.30
C THR A 197 22.80 -11.61 -27.51
#